data_AF-X1RZX4-F1
#
_entry.id   AF-X1RZX4-F1
#
_cell.length_a   1.000
_cell.length_b   1.000
_cell.length_c   1.000
_cell.angle_alpha   90.00
_cell.angle_beta   90.00
_cell.angle_gamma   90.00
#
_symmetry.space_group_name_H-M   'P 1'
#
loop_
_entity.id
_entity.type
_entity.pdbx_description
1 polymer ?
#
loop_
_entity_poly.entity_id
_entity_poly.type
_entity_poly.pdbx_seq_one_letter_code
_entity_poly.pdbx_strand_id
1 'polypeptide(L)'
;MYGEGKMTGQAAVTVNENQWEVSIATTYAELTTGLRGVSALAVGTGMLFVLPSAQTVSVDTTGMNFAIDIIFIANNTVIDIARNIQPGYLVTEETECDNFLEVNANAAAGPE
;
A
#
# COMPACT_ATOMS: atom_id res chain seq x y z
N MET A 1 -4.64 -29.29 -5.94
CA MET A 1 -4.10 -28.80 -4.65
C MET A 1 -3.09 -27.70 -4.97
N TYR A 2 -3.56 -26.49 -5.25
CA TYR A 2 -2.65 -25.35 -5.47
C TYR A 2 -2.34 -24.78 -4.09
N GLY A 3 -1.05 -24.78 -3.74
CA GLY A 3 -0.57 -24.38 -2.44
C GLY A 3 -0.95 -22.95 -2.11
N GLU A 4 -1.23 -22.72 -0.82
CA GLU A 4 -1.33 -21.41 -0.20
C GLU A 4 -0.15 -20.56 -0.66
N GLY A 5 -0.43 -19.54 -1.49
CA GLY A 5 0.58 -18.61 -1.95
C GLY A 5 1.18 -17.92 -0.72
N LYS A 6 2.41 -18.31 -0.35
CA LYS A 6 3.18 -17.61 0.67
C LYS A 6 3.31 -16.16 0.23
N MET A 7 2.56 -15.25 0.85
CA MET A 7 2.91 -13.83 0.85
C MET A 7 4.17 -13.68 1.71
N THR A 8 5.25 -13.16 1.14
CA THR A 8 6.63 -13.55 1.54
C THR A 8 7.31 -12.69 2.61
N GLY A 9 6.61 -11.76 3.26
CA GLY A 9 7.14 -11.06 4.43
C GLY A 9 6.05 -10.35 5.25
N GLN A 10 6.29 -10.21 6.55
CA GLN A 10 5.50 -9.36 7.45
C GLN A 10 6.41 -8.34 8.12
N ALA A 11 5.90 -7.13 8.36
CA ALA A 11 6.60 -6.09 9.11
C ALA A 11 5.59 -5.23 9.88
N ALA A 12 6.09 -4.45 10.83
CA ALA A 12 5.35 -3.34 11.41
C ALA A 12 5.84 -2.04 10.76
N VAL A 13 4.92 -1.22 10.25
CA VAL A 13 5.22 0.12 9.74
C VAL A 13 4.58 1.14 10.67
N THR A 14 5.35 2.15 11.05
CA THR A 14 4.89 3.26 11.88
C THR A 14 5.01 4.55 11.08
N VAL A 15 3.91 5.30 11.00
CA VAL A 15 3.87 6.66 10.43
C VAL A 15 3.21 7.56 11.47
N ASN A 16 3.96 8.52 12.00
CA ASN A 16 3.55 9.33 13.15
C ASN A 16 3.13 8.43 14.35
N GLU A 17 1.91 8.57 14.83
CA GLU A 17 1.34 7.77 15.94
C GLU A 17 0.62 6.51 15.46
N ASN A 18 0.46 6.34 14.14
CA ASN A 18 -0.24 5.20 13.56
C ASN A 18 0.74 4.04 13.29
N GLN A 19 0.30 2.82 13.60
CA GLN A 19 1.06 1.60 13.38
C GLN A 19 0.20 0.55 12.67
N TRP A 20 0.79 -0.14 11.70
CA TRP A 20 0.15 -1.23 10.98
C TRP A 20 1.05 -2.45 10.89
N GLU A 21 0.45 -3.63 11.04
CA GLU A 21 1.05 -4.91 10.65
C GLU A 21 0.82 -5.12 9.15
N VAL A 22 1.89 -5.18 8.36
CA VAL A 22 1.80 -5.15 6.91
C VAL A 22 2.33 -6.44 6.29
N SER A 23 1.69 -6.86 5.20
CA SER A 23 2.32 -7.78 4.25
C SER A 23 3.32 -7.01 3.38
N ILE A 24 4.40 -7.65 2.96
CA ILE A 24 5.42 -7.02 2.11
C ILE A 24 5.33 -7.55 0.67
N ALA A 25 5.22 -6.64 -0.29
CA ALA A 25 5.29 -6.92 -1.72
C ALA A 25 6.63 -6.41 -2.28
N THR A 26 7.45 -7.31 -2.84
CA THR A 26 8.79 -6.97 -3.38
C THR A 26 9.04 -7.52 -4.78
N THR A 27 8.40 -8.64 -5.14
CA THR A 27 8.49 -9.19 -6.49
C THR A 27 7.56 -8.45 -7.43
N TYR A 28 7.90 -8.39 -8.72
CA TYR A 28 7.02 -7.78 -9.74
C TYR A 28 5.58 -8.33 -9.71
N ALA A 29 5.43 -9.64 -9.48
CA ALA A 29 4.12 -10.27 -9.37
C ALA A 29 3.33 -9.79 -8.14
N GLU A 30 3.97 -9.68 -6.98
CA GLU A 30 3.35 -9.13 -5.77
C GLU A 30 3.00 -7.65 -5.95
N LEU A 31 3.92 -6.84 -6.49
CA LEU A 31 3.72 -5.40 -6.71
C LEU A 31 2.55 -5.10 -7.66
N THR A 32 2.40 -5.89 -8.73
CA THR A 32 1.33 -5.70 -9.72
C THR A 32 0.01 -6.35 -9.31
N THR A 33 0.03 -7.32 -8.39
CA THR A 33 -1.19 -7.95 -7.85
C THR A 33 -1.77 -7.13 -6.71
N GLY A 34 -0.92 -6.70 -5.77
CA GLY A 34 -1.31 -5.91 -4.60
C GLY A 34 -2.53 -6.49 -3.88
N LEU A 35 -3.50 -5.63 -3.59
CA LEU A 35 -4.75 -5.97 -2.92
C LEU A 35 -5.89 -6.36 -3.87
N ARG A 36 -5.61 -6.63 -5.16
CA ARG A 36 -6.64 -6.99 -6.14
C ARG A 36 -7.38 -8.26 -5.72
N GLY A 37 -8.72 -8.22 -5.76
CA GLY A 37 -9.55 -9.36 -5.36
C GLY A 37 -9.59 -9.66 -3.85
N VAL A 38 -8.81 -8.97 -3.01
CA VAL A 38 -8.93 -9.04 -1.55
C VAL A 38 -10.27 -8.41 -1.14
N SER A 39 -11.04 -9.06 -0.27
CA SER A 39 -12.38 -8.60 0.10
C SER A 39 -12.36 -7.41 1.06
N ALA A 40 -11.42 -7.41 2.01
CA ALA A 40 -11.20 -6.34 2.98
C ALA A 40 -9.81 -6.49 3.63
N LEU A 41 -9.28 -5.40 4.18
CA LEU A 41 -8.15 -5.43 5.11
C LEU A 41 -8.65 -5.42 6.56
N ALA A 42 -8.01 -6.19 7.43
CA ALA A 42 -8.25 -6.07 8.87
C ALA A 42 -7.82 -4.68 9.37
N VAL A 43 -8.50 -4.17 10.39
CA VAL A 43 -8.11 -2.91 11.05
C VAL A 43 -6.69 -3.04 11.60
N GLY A 44 -5.86 -2.01 11.43
CA GLY A 44 -4.46 -2.03 11.84
C GLY A 44 -3.55 -2.88 10.94
N THR A 45 -4.01 -3.24 9.74
CA THR A 45 -3.19 -3.93 8.74
C THR A 45 -3.09 -3.18 7.42
N GLY A 46 -2.13 -3.58 6.60
CA GLY A 46 -1.89 -3.00 5.28
C GLY A 46 -0.98 -3.86 4.40
N MET A 47 -0.55 -3.27 3.29
CA MET A 47 0.48 -3.84 2.43
C MET A 47 1.54 -2.78 2.12
N LEU A 48 2.79 -3.10 2.41
CA LEU A 48 3.94 -2.29 2.05
C LEU A 48 4.53 -2.80 0.74
N PHE A 49 4.62 -1.91 -0.23
CA PHE A 49 5.23 -2.14 -1.53
C PHE A 49 6.64 -1.56 -1.50
N VAL A 50 7.65 -2.42 -1.69
CA VAL A 50 9.06 -2.04 -1.71
C VAL A 50 9.55 -2.12 -3.14
N LEU A 51 9.92 -0.98 -3.71
CA LEU A 51 10.29 -0.87 -5.12
C LEU A 51 11.76 -1.26 -5.32
N PRO A 52 12.14 -1.78 -6.51
CA PRO A 52 13.54 -2.14 -6.80
C PRO A 52 14.46 -0.92 -6.84
N SER A 53 13.91 0.27 -7.06
CA SER A 53 14.58 1.57 -7.02
C SER A 53 13.55 2.66 -6.78
N ALA A 54 14.00 3.82 -6.29
CA ALA A 54 13.20 5.04 -6.28
C ALA A 54 12.73 5.37 -7.70
N GLN A 55 11.44 5.66 -7.87
CA GLN A 55 10.82 5.96 -9.16
C GLN A 55 9.46 6.62 -8.96
N THR A 56 8.96 7.28 -10.01
CA THR A 56 7.54 7.66 -10.09
C THR A 56 6.68 6.42 -10.20
N VAL A 57 5.53 6.39 -9.54
CA VAL A 57 4.64 5.22 -9.54
C VAL A 57 3.22 5.57 -9.95
N SER A 58 2.53 4.61 -10.53
CA SER A 58 1.08 4.67 -10.72
C SER A 58 0.44 3.44 -10.10
N VAL A 59 -0.50 3.68 -9.20
CA VAL A 59 -1.27 2.65 -8.49
C VAL A 59 -2.65 2.57 -9.14
N ASP A 60 -2.91 1.44 -9.81
CA ASP A 60 -4.21 1.14 -10.43
C ASP A 60 -5.10 0.40 -9.43
N THR A 61 -6.14 1.07 -8.95
CA THR A 61 -7.11 0.48 -8.01
C THR A 61 -8.23 -0.30 -8.73
N THR A 62 -8.13 -0.51 -10.05
CA THR A 62 -9.07 -1.35 -10.79
C THR A 62 -9.04 -2.79 -10.26
N GLY A 63 -10.20 -3.32 -9.92
CA GLY A 63 -10.33 -4.69 -9.38
C GLY A 63 -10.06 -4.82 -7.87
N MET A 64 -9.88 -3.70 -7.18
CA MET A 64 -10.02 -3.64 -5.72
C MET A 64 -11.51 -3.70 -5.32
N ASN A 65 -11.77 -4.13 -4.08
CA ASN A 65 -13.14 -4.28 -3.56
C ASN A 65 -13.50 -3.25 -2.48
N PHE A 66 -12.55 -2.43 -2.03
CA PHE A 66 -12.74 -1.45 -0.96
C PHE A 66 -11.82 -0.23 -1.18
N ALA A 67 -12.13 0.88 -0.53
CA ALA A 67 -11.35 2.10 -0.59
C ALA A 67 -10.11 2.04 0.32
N ILE A 68 -9.03 2.70 -0.10
CA ILE A 68 -7.76 2.73 0.62
C ILE A 68 -7.19 4.14 0.75
N ASP A 69 -6.28 4.31 1.71
CA ASP A 69 -5.29 5.39 1.66
C ASP A 69 -3.98 4.82 1.09
N ILE A 70 -3.28 5.61 0.27
CA ILE A 70 -1.95 5.29 -0.27
C ILE A 70 -0.96 6.31 0.30
N ILE A 71 0.02 5.83 1.06
CA ILE A 71 1.07 6.66 1.66
C ILE A 71 2.35 6.45 0.85
N PHE A 72 2.80 7.47 0.13
CA PHE A 72 4.03 7.42 -0.66
C PHE A 72 5.23 7.80 0.21
N ILE A 73 6.30 7.03 0.12
CA ILE A 73 7.46 7.12 1.02
C ILE A 73 8.74 7.15 0.18
N ALA A 74 9.62 8.11 0.47
CA ALA A 74 10.96 8.18 -0.10
C ALA A 74 11.98 8.25 1.04
N ASN A 75 12.97 7.35 1.07
CA ASN A 75 14.04 7.36 2.07
C ASN A 75 13.50 7.43 3.51
N ASN A 76 12.51 6.60 3.84
CA ASN A 76 11.79 6.57 5.14
C ASN A 76 11.05 7.88 5.51
N THR A 77 10.79 8.76 4.55
CA THR A 77 10.02 9.99 4.74
C THR A 77 8.73 9.90 3.94
N VAL A 78 7.59 10.20 4.57
CA VAL A 78 6.32 10.33 3.84
C VAL A 78 6.38 11.59 2.99
N ILE A 79 6.17 11.44 1.68
CA ILE A 79 6.20 12.54 0.72
C ILE A 79 4.81 12.98 0.28
N ASP A 80 3.85 12.07 0.22
CA ASP A 80 2.44 12.37 -0.06
C ASP A 80 1.50 11.29 0.49
N ILE A 81 0.22 11.64 0.63
CA ILE A 81 -0.85 10.72 1.03
C ILE A 81 -2.08 10.96 0.16
N ALA A 82 -2.39 9.98 -0.70
CA ALA A 82 -3.64 9.93 -1.44
C ALA A 82 -4.72 9.25 -0.58
N ARG A 83 -5.73 10.02 -0.14
CA ARG A 83 -6.73 9.54 0.84
C ARG A 83 -8.03 9.08 0.19
N ASN A 84 -8.66 8.07 0.81
CA ASN A 84 -9.99 7.55 0.49
C ASN A 84 -10.17 7.25 -1.01
N ILE A 85 -9.14 6.69 -1.62
CA ILE A 85 -9.13 6.32 -3.03
C ILE A 85 -10.09 5.16 -3.23
N GLN A 86 -11.11 5.39 -4.04
CA GLN A 86 -12.10 4.38 -4.37
C GLN A 86 -11.52 3.40 -5.41
N PRO A 87 -12.09 2.19 -5.55
CA PRO A 87 -11.76 1.30 -6.66
C PRO A 87 -12.01 1.95 -8.03
N GLY A 88 -11.16 1.62 -9.02
CA GLY A 88 -11.30 2.07 -10.41
C GLY A 88 -10.64 3.41 -10.75
N TYR A 89 -9.70 3.87 -9.92
CA TYR A 89 -8.89 5.06 -10.16
C TYR A 89 -7.44 4.68 -10.47
N LEU A 90 -6.76 5.53 -11.24
CA LEU A 90 -5.31 5.51 -11.39
C LEU A 90 -4.75 6.68 -10.60
N VAL A 91 -3.95 6.39 -9.56
CA VAL A 91 -3.28 7.40 -8.74
C VAL A 91 -1.82 7.42 -9.12
N THR A 92 -1.32 8.58 -9.55
CA THR A 92 0.08 8.76 -9.96
C THR A 92 0.79 9.66 -8.96
N GLU A 93 1.96 9.20 -8.48
CA GLU A 93 2.91 10.01 -7.73
C GLU A 93 4.09 10.35 -8.65
N GLU A 94 4.23 11.64 -8.95
CA GLU A 94 5.24 12.19 -9.86
C GLU A 94 6.58 12.46 -9.16
N THR A 95 6.61 12.44 -7.84
CA THR A 95 7.82 12.46 -7.03
C THR A 95 8.36 11.05 -6.88
N GLU A 96 9.67 10.85 -7.03
CA GLU A 96 10.23 9.51 -6.87
C GLU A 96 10.07 9.02 -5.42
N CYS A 97 9.43 7.85 -5.27
CA CYS A 97 9.32 7.13 -4.00
C CYS A 97 10.03 5.78 -4.12
N ASP A 98 10.57 5.26 -3.01
CA ASP A 98 11.14 3.90 -2.95
C ASP A 98 10.17 2.89 -2.32
N ASN A 99 9.12 3.39 -1.65
CA ASN A 99 8.07 2.57 -1.07
C ASN A 99 6.71 3.26 -1.17
N PHE A 100 5.64 2.47 -1.10
CA PHE A 100 4.32 2.98 -0.75
C PHE A 100 3.58 1.99 0.12
N LEU A 101 2.71 2.50 1.00
CA LEU A 101 1.91 1.71 1.93
C LEU A 101 0.43 1.91 1.61
N GLU A 102 -0.28 0.80 1.37
CA GLU A 102 -1.73 0.77 1.25
C GLU A 102 -2.37 0.31 2.56
N VAL A 103 -3.30 1.10 3.08
CA VAL A 103 -4.07 0.82 4.30
C VAL A 103 -5.55 1.10 4.07
N ASN A 104 -6.42 0.66 5.00
CA ASN A 104 -7.84 1.00 4.96
C ASN A 104 -8.04 2.52 4.83
N ALA A 105 -9.05 2.93 4.04
CA ALA A 105 -9.37 4.34 3.85
C ALA A 105 -9.58 5.09 5.19
N ASN A 106 -9.07 6.31 5.25
CA ASN A 106 -9.06 7.19 6.42
C ASN A 106 -8.20 6.70 7.60
N ALA A 107 -7.44 5.60 7.46
CA ALA A 107 -6.52 5.15 8.50
C ALA A 107 -5.27 6.04 8.58
N ALA A 108 -4.91 6.74 7.50
CA ALA A 108 -3.76 7.64 7.46
C ALA A 108 -4.06 9.06 7.98
N ALA A 109 -5.23 9.28 8.58
CA ALA A 109 -5.52 10.53 9.27
C ALA A 109 -4.63 10.65 10.52
N GLY A 110 -3.92 11.77 10.65
CA GLY A 110 -3.43 12.21 11.97
C GLY A 110 -4.62 12.66 12.83
N PRO A 111 -4.42 12.88 14.15
CA PRO A 111 -5.45 13.54 14.95
C PRO A 111 -5.80 14.90 14.33
N GLU A 112 -7.09 15.22 14.25
CA GLU A 112 -7.58 16.55 13.85
C GLU A 112 -6.94 17.69 14.67
#